data_AF-A0A336LV14-F1
#
_entry.id   AF-A0A336LV14-F1
#
_cell.length_a   1.000
_cell.length_b   1.000
_cell.length_c   1.000
_cell.angle_alpha   90.00
_cell.angle_beta   90.00
_cell.angle_gamma   90.00
#
_symmetry.space_group_name_H-M   'P 1'
#
loop_
_entity.id
_entity.type
_entity.pdbx_description
1 polymer ?
#
loop_
_entity_poly.entity_id
_entity_poly.type
_entity_poly.pdbx_seq_one_letter_code
_entity_poly.pdbx_strand_id
1 'polypeptide(L)'
;MGIEIIEKMPENNVKDEKNEPEKSEKEHQGEKEPVKPFRRESSIEKAAKATLDMKLNDGQKHVFVQLLSRFLSQRDGEQRSAEDLLFDMFKNEDTNLVSVGKFLAALRTCGIRRNDPRVAELMDNLRKVHKTRDAEGGSPETQYLNRETFKSVIQPNIVLIARAFRHQLVIPDFLGFTKDIEELFWKCKSNTDGKVASYIPQLARVNPDYWGLSLCTVDGQRFSIGDSNVPFTLQSCSKPLTYAIALEQLGADLVHQYIGQEPSGRNFNELVLDYNSKN
;
A
#
# COMPACT_ATOMS: atom_id res chain seq x y z
N MET A 1 -19.11 27.80 -10.52
CA MET A 1 -18.14 27.36 -11.54
C MET A 1 -17.90 25.87 -11.35
N GLY A 2 -18.73 25.04 -11.99
CA GLY A 2 -18.58 23.58 -11.95
C GLY A 2 -17.76 23.13 -13.15
N ILE A 3 -16.74 22.32 -12.92
CA ILE A 3 -15.98 21.63 -13.96
C ILE A 3 -16.40 20.16 -13.93
N GLU A 4 -16.83 19.67 -15.10
CA GLU A 4 -17.43 18.36 -15.36
C GLU A 4 -16.40 17.22 -15.35
N ILE A 5 -16.78 16.08 -14.76
CA ILE A 5 -16.21 14.77 -15.05
C ILE A 5 -17.32 13.95 -15.69
N ILE A 6 -17.12 13.58 -16.95
CA ILE A 6 -18.00 12.67 -17.68
C ILE A 6 -17.47 11.24 -17.43
N GLU A 7 -18.06 10.54 -16.45
CA GLU A 7 -18.03 9.08 -16.46
C GLU A 7 -19.15 8.58 -17.36
N LYS A 8 -18.79 8.14 -18.57
CA LYS A 8 -19.73 7.51 -19.49
C LYS A 8 -19.77 6.01 -19.16
N MET A 9 -20.76 5.57 -18.39
CA MET A 9 -21.09 4.15 -18.29
C MET A 9 -21.78 3.67 -19.58
N PRO A 10 -21.55 2.42 -20.02
CA PRO A 10 -22.12 1.92 -21.28
C PRO A 10 -23.64 1.72 -21.17
N GLU A 11 -24.36 2.16 -22.20
CA GLU A 11 -25.79 1.94 -22.39
C GLU A 11 -26.08 0.44 -22.56
N ASN A 12 -26.74 -0.18 -21.58
CA ASN A 12 -27.32 -1.50 -21.76
C ASN A 12 -28.67 -1.38 -22.47
N ASN A 13 -28.74 -1.93 -23.68
CA ASN A 13 -29.95 -2.12 -24.45
C ASN A 13 -30.99 -2.90 -23.65
N VAL A 14 -32.11 -2.25 -23.37
CA VAL A 14 -33.36 -2.88 -22.92
C VAL A 14 -33.85 -3.81 -24.02
N LYS A 15 -34.00 -5.10 -23.70
CA LYS A 15 -34.87 -6.00 -24.44
C LYS A 15 -35.96 -6.49 -23.50
N ASP A 16 -37.20 -6.22 -23.91
CA ASP A 16 -38.42 -6.74 -23.34
C ASP A 16 -38.42 -8.26 -23.33
N GLU A 17 -38.69 -8.88 -22.18
CA GLU A 17 -39.24 -10.23 -22.13
C GLU A 17 -40.38 -10.32 -21.09
N LYS A 18 -41.46 -10.94 -21.54
CA LYS A 18 -42.79 -11.02 -20.92
C LYS A 18 -42.87 -12.14 -19.87
N ASN A 19 -43.78 -11.93 -18.91
CA ASN A 19 -44.35 -12.83 -17.89
C ASN A 19 -44.36 -14.34 -18.18
N GLU A 20 -43.99 -15.15 -17.16
CA GLU A 20 -44.75 -16.27 -16.51
C GLU A 20 -43.79 -17.31 -15.84
N PRO A 21 -44.24 -18.18 -14.90
CA PRO A 21 -44.78 -17.92 -13.57
C PRO A 21 -43.98 -18.65 -12.45
N GLU A 22 -44.32 -18.35 -11.18
CA GLU A 22 -43.76 -18.95 -9.95
C GLU A 22 -43.74 -20.50 -9.95
N LYS A 23 -42.63 -21.09 -9.51
CA LYS A 23 -42.55 -22.52 -9.16
C LYS A 23 -42.13 -22.72 -7.71
N SER A 24 -43.03 -23.43 -7.03
CA SER A 24 -43.01 -24.03 -5.69
C SER A 24 -41.65 -24.49 -5.14
N GLU A 25 -41.39 -24.13 -3.89
CA GLU A 25 -40.40 -24.74 -3.01
C GLU A 25 -40.68 -26.24 -2.82
N LYS A 26 -39.67 -27.07 -3.05
CA LYS A 26 -39.63 -28.46 -2.58
C LYS A 26 -38.39 -28.63 -1.72
N GLU A 27 -38.61 -28.98 -0.46
CA GLU A 27 -37.59 -29.36 0.50
C GLU A 27 -36.78 -30.56 -0.02
N HIS A 28 -35.45 -30.43 0.02
CA HIS A 28 -34.52 -31.55 -0.11
C HIS A 28 -33.74 -31.68 1.20
N GLN A 29 -34.07 -32.72 1.96
CA GLN A 29 -33.28 -33.18 3.09
C GLN A 29 -32.00 -33.83 2.53
N GLY A 30 -30.89 -33.10 2.59
CA GLY A 30 -29.54 -33.62 2.37
C GLY A 30 -28.83 -33.83 3.70
N GLU A 31 -28.28 -35.02 3.91
CA GLU A 31 -27.46 -35.41 5.07
C GLU A 31 -26.35 -34.40 5.36
N LYS A 32 -26.26 -33.94 6.61
CA LYS A 32 -25.16 -33.08 7.08
C LYS A 32 -23.94 -33.93 7.41
N GLU A 33 -22.90 -33.87 6.58
CA GLU A 33 -21.57 -34.34 6.96
C GLU A 33 -21.03 -33.60 8.20
N PRO A 34 -20.25 -34.26 9.07
CA PRO A 34 -19.72 -33.63 10.27
C PRO A 34 -18.70 -32.55 9.92
N VAL A 35 -18.99 -31.31 10.34
CA VAL A 35 -18.09 -30.16 10.21
C VAL A 35 -16.81 -30.44 11.00
N LYS A 36 -15.69 -30.60 10.30
CA LYS A 36 -14.36 -30.72 10.91
C LYS A 36 -14.03 -29.45 11.71
N PRO A 37 -13.43 -29.56 12.90
CA PRO A 37 -13.12 -28.40 13.73
C PRO A 37 -12.15 -27.47 12.99
N PHE A 38 -12.54 -26.20 12.87
CA PHE A 38 -11.74 -25.14 12.27
C PHE A 38 -10.53 -24.85 13.17
N ARG A 39 -9.40 -25.49 12.86
CA ARG A 39 -8.12 -25.21 13.51
C ARG A 39 -7.67 -23.81 13.08
N ARG A 40 -7.65 -22.85 14.01
CA ARG A 40 -7.02 -21.53 13.78
C ARG A 40 -5.54 -21.78 13.48
N GLU A 41 -5.15 -21.64 12.22
CA GLU A 41 -3.74 -21.63 11.80
C GLU A 41 -2.99 -20.60 12.64
N SER A 42 -1.85 -20.99 13.19
CA SER A 42 -0.98 -20.10 13.95
C SER A 42 -0.46 -18.98 13.05
N SER A 43 -0.12 -17.82 13.61
CA SER A 43 0.50 -16.72 12.83
C SER A 43 1.78 -17.17 12.11
N ILE A 44 2.44 -18.21 12.63
CA ILE A 44 3.63 -18.84 12.05
C ILE A 44 3.27 -19.66 10.81
N GLU A 45 2.20 -20.48 10.86
CA GLU A 45 1.72 -21.24 9.69
C GLU A 45 1.23 -20.31 8.57
N LYS A 46 0.52 -19.22 8.91
CA LYS A 46 0.05 -18.25 7.92
C LYS A 46 1.20 -17.53 7.22
N ALA A 47 2.22 -17.12 7.98
CA ALA A 47 3.41 -16.46 7.42
C ALA A 47 4.27 -17.42 6.58
N ALA A 48 4.43 -18.66 7.02
CA ALA A 48 5.17 -19.69 6.26
C ALA A 48 4.47 -20.05 4.93
N LYS A 49 3.14 -20.18 4.96
CA LYS A 49 2.31 -20.49 3.78
C LYS A 49 2.28 -19.34 2.78
N ALA A 50 2.13 -18.09 3.26
CA ALA A 50 2.24 -16.90 2.42
C ALA A 50 3.60 -16.78 1.72
N THR A 51 4.68 -17.23 2.38
CA THR A 51 6.04 -17.16 1.82
C THR A 51 6.30 -18.20 0.71
N LEU A 52 5.63 -19.36 0.76
CA LEU A 52 5.74 -20.42 -0.25
C LEU A 52 5.12 -19.99 -1.61
N ASP A 53 4.12 -19.11 -1.58
CA ASP A 53 3.38 -18.68 -2.77
C ASP A 53 3.97 -17.42 -3.47
N MET A 54 5.05 -16.84 -2.95
CA MET A 54 5.64 -15.61 -3.50
C MET A 54 6.46 -15.85 -4.78
N LYS A 55 6.35 -15.03 -5.84
CA LYS A 55 7.36 -14.94 -6.94
C LYS A 55 8.57 -14.06 -6.58
N LEU A 56 9.54 -14.61 -5.86
CA LEU A 56 10.83 -13.99 -5.55
C LEU A 56 11.92 -14.82 -6.25
N ASN A 57 13.10 -14.23 -6.53
CA ASN A 57 14.28 -15.04 -6.85
C ASN A 57 14.55 -16.01 -5.68
N ASP A 58 14.89 -17.26 -5.96
CA ASP A 58 15.14 -18.31 -4.96
C ASP A 58 16.10 -17.87 -3.84
N GLY A 59 17.10 -17.03 -4.15
CA GLY A 59 18.02 -16.46 -3.16
C GLY A 59 17.34 -15.47 -2.19
N GLN A 60 16.37 -14.68 -2.66
CA GLN A 60 15.62 -13.75 -1.81
C GLN A 60 14.57 -14.47 -0.95
N LYS A 61 13.92 -15.50 -1.51
CA LYS A 61 13.03 -16.39 -0.74
C LYS A 61 13.78 -17.10 0.37
N HIS A 62 14.91 -17.71 0.05
CA HIS A 62 15.67 -18.52 0.99
C HIS A 62 16.17 -17.68 2.16
N VAL A 63 16.72 -16.49 1.87
CA VAL A 63 17.16 -15.56 2.91
C VAL A 63 15.95 -15.13 3.75
N PHE A 64 14.87 -14.66 3.13
CA PHE A 64 13.70 -14.19 3.87
C PHE A 64 13.08 -15.28 4.77
N VAL A 65 12.88 -16.50 4.26
CA VAL A 65 12.36 -17.66 5.01
C VAL A 65 13.28 -18.04 6.18
N GLN A 66 14.60 -18.09 5.95
CA GLN A 66 15.55 -18.37 7.04
C GLN A 66 15.53 -17.30 8.12
N LEU A 67 15.47 -16.02 7.72
CA LEU A 67 15.42 -14.88 8.64
C LEU A 67 14.14 -14.88 9.47
N LEU A 68 13.00 -15.15 8.85
CA LEU A 68 11.70 -15.24 9.51
C LEU A 68 11.63 -16.40 10.50
N SER A 69 12.09 -17.57 10.07
CA SER A 69 12.11 -18.79 10.89
C SER A 69 12.99 -18.60 12.13
N ARG A 70 14.15 -17.97 11.97
CA ARG A 70 15.09 -17.68 13.07
C ARG A 70 14.52 -16.66 14.06
N PHE A 71 13.80 -15.65 13.56
CA PHE A 71 13.18 -14.62 14.40
C PHE A 71 11.99 -15.16 15.21
N LEU A 72 11.12 -15.96 14.60
CA LEU A 72 9.95 -16.53 15.28
C LEU A 72 10.31 -17.65 16.27
N SER A 73 11.47 -18.30 16.09
CA SER A 73 11.94 -19.39 16.95
C SER A 73 12.62 -18.91 18.24
N GLN A 74 12.94 -17.62 18.39
CA GLN A 74 13.55 -17.11 19.61
C GLN A 74 12.48 -16.74 20.64
N ARG A 75 12.23 -17.64 21.61
CA ARG A 75 11.53 -17.34 22.86
C ARG A 75 12.53 -17.22 24.02
N ASP A 76 12.39 -16.10 24.74
CA ASP A 76 12.85 -15.73 26.09
C ASP A 76 14.05 -16.48 26.70
N GLY A 77 15.15 -15.73 26.84
CA GLY A 77 16.32 -16.12 27.63
C GLY A 77 17.25 -14.96 27.99
N GLU A 78 17.28 -13.89 27.19
CA GLU A 78 17.94 -12.62 27.51
C GLU A 78 17.08 -11.50 26.92
N GLN A 79 16.88 -10.41 27.66
CA GLN A 79 16.13 -9.24 27.19
C GLN A 79 16.95 -8.50 26.12
N ARG A 80 17.09 -9.09 24.94
CA ARG A 80 17.85 -8.53 23.83
C ARG A 80 17.10 -7.34 23.25
N SER A 81 17.83 -6.25 23.01
CA SER A 81 17.28 -5.05 22.40
C SER A 81 16.81 -5.35 20.96
N ALA A 82 15.81 -4.62 20.46
CA ALA A 82 15.31 -4.81 19.11
C ALA A 82 16.42 -4.61 18.06
N GLU A 83 17.38 -3.75 18.36
CA GLU A 83 18.56 -3.47 17.56
C GLU A 83 19.49 -4.68 17.48
N ASP A 84 19.69 -5.40 18.59
CA ASP A 84 20.51 -6.62 18.62
C ASP A 84 19.87 -7.74 17.81
N LEU A 85 18.54 -7.90 17.91
CA LEU A 85 17.80 -8.89 17.13
C LEU A 85 17.89 -8.59 15.63
N LEU A 86 17.73 -7.32 15.24
CA LEU A 86 17.88 -6.92 13.84
C LEU A 86 19.31 -7.09 13.33
N PHE A 87 20.32 -6.81 14.15
CA PHE A 87 21.70 -7.08 13.79
C PHE A 87 21.94 -8.58 13.56
N ASP A 88 21.51 -9.42 14.49
CA ASP A 88 21.63 -10.88 14.40
C ASP A 88 20.88 -11.45 13.19
N MET A 89 19.79 -10.80 12.78
CA MET A 89 19.04 -11.14 11.58
C MET A 89 19.84 -10.82 10.31
N PHE A 90 20.48 -9.66 10.21
CA PHE A 90 21.14 -9.25 8.96
C PHE A 90 22.64 -9.55 8.90
N LYS A 91 23.26 -9.99 10.00
CA LYS A 91 24.71 -10.23 10.03
C LYS A 91 25.08 -11.39 9.10
N ASN A 92 26.21 -11.24 8.43
CA ASN A 92 26.91 -12.36 7.83
C ASN A 92 27.67 -13.11 8.94
N GLU A 93 27.53 -14.44 9.03
CA GLU A 93 28.13 -15.23 10.11
C GLU A 93 29.67 -15.29 10.03
N ASP A 94 30.25 -15.18 8.83
CA ASP A 94 31.70 -15.22 8.63
C ASP A 94 32.36 -13.90 9.02
N THR A 95 31.77 -12.77 8.61
CA THR A 95 32.37 -11.45 8.82
C THR A 95 31.87 -10.75 10.07
N ASN A 96 30.75 -11.21 10.66
CA ASN A 96 30.03 -10.50 11.72
C ASN A 96 29.68 -9.05 11.34
N LEU A 97 29.39 -8.79 10.06
CA LEU A 97 28.97 -7.48 9.55
C LEU A 97 27.61 -7.54 8.88
N VAL A 98 26.86 -6.44 8.96
CA VAL A 98 25.60 -6.22 8.25
C VAL A 98 25.85 -5.43 6.97
N SER A 99 25.34 -5.92 5.84
CA SER A 99 25.31 -5.16 4.58
C SER A 99 24.15 -4.16 4.60
N VAL A 100 24.46 -2.87 4.48
CA VAL A 100 23.44 -1.80 4.47
C VAL A 100 22.48 -1.96 3.30
N GLY A 101 22.98 -2.27 2.10
CA GLY A 101 22.15 -2.51 0.92
C GLY A 101 21.13 -3.63 1.13
N LYS A 102 21.52 -4.75 1.75
CA LYS A 102 20.58 -5.85 2.06
C LYS A 102 19.51 -5.42 3.08
N PHE A 103 19.92 -4.71 4.12
CA PHE A 103 19.00 -4.18 5.14
C PHE A 103 17.97 -3.22 4.53
N LEU A 104 18.41 -2.24 3.74
CA LEU A 104 17.53 -1.27 3.08
C LEU A 104 16.62 -1.92 2.02
N ALA A 105 17.12 -2.93 1.30
CA ALA A 105 16.31 -3.70 0.38
C ALA A 105 15.18 -4.45 1.11
N ALA A 106 15.47 -5.06 2.26
CA ALA A 106 14.47 -5.74 3.07
C ALA A 106 13.44 -4.76 3.68
N LEU A 107 13.89 -3.58 4.12
CA LEU A 107 12.98 -2.52 4.58
C LEU A 107 12.04 -2.04 3.45
N ARG A 108 12.56 -1.95 2.21
CA ARG A 108 11.76 -1.66 1.01
C ARG A 108 10.73 -2.75 0.71
N THR A 109 11.04 -4.03 0.95
CA THR A 109 10.04 -5.12 0.76
C THR A 109 8.90 -5.06 1.77
N CYS A 110 9.11 -4.45 2.94
CA CYS A 110 8.03 -4.12 3.88
C CYS A 110 7.20 -2.90 3.44
N GLY A 111 7.59 -2.22 2.37
CA GLY A 111 6.92 -1.05 1.81
C GLY A 111 7.45 0.31 2.31
N ILE A 112 8.43 0.32 3.22
CA ILE A 112 9.02 1.56 3.73
C ILE A 112 10.11 2.04 2.76
N ARG A 113 9.93 3.23 2.19
CA ARG A 113 10.86 3.80 1.20
C ARG A 113 11.97 4.60 1.89
N ARG A 114 13.12 4.72 1.21
CA ARG A 114 14.25 5.51 1.71
C ARG A 114 13.99 7.01 1.85
N ASN A 115 12.96 7.52 1.18
CA ASN A 115 12.50 8.90 1.28
C ASN A 115 11.30 9.06 2.23
N ASP A 116 11.01 8.07 3.07
CA ASP A 116 10.05 8.21 4.16
C ASP A 116 10.66 9.14 5.23
N PRO A 117 9.99 10.26 5.59
CA PRO A 117 10.51 11.20 6.58
C PRO A 117 10.83 10.56 7.94
N ARG A 118 10.12 9.47 8.30
CA ARG A 118 10.30 8.76 9.58
C ARG A 118 11.56 7.91 9.63
N VAL A 119 12.27 7.75 8.51
CA VAL A 119 13.60 7.10 8.45
C VAL A 119 14.69 8.08 7.98
N ALA A 120 14.43 9.39 8.04
CA ALA A 120 15.40 10.40 7.61
C ALA A 120 16.69 10.35 8.44
N GLU A 121 16.57 10.17 9.76
CA GLU A 121 17.73 10.10 10.68
C GLU A 121 18.60 8.87 10.42
N LEU A 122 18.00 7.71 10.17
CA LEU A 122 18.69 6.51 9.71
C LEU A 122 19.55 6.83 8.48
N MET A 123 18.96 7.48 7.48
CA MET A 123 19.64 7.82 6.23
C MET A 123 20.77 8.85 6.46
N ASP A 124 20.56 9.82 7.34
CA ASP A 124 21.59 10.79 7.72
C ASP A 124 22.74 10.14 8.48
N ASN A 125 22.45 9.22 9.40
CA ASN A 125 23.47 8.49 10.15
C ASN A 125 24.29 7.59 9.23
N LEU A 126 23.66 6.89 8.28
CA LEU A 126 24.37 6.13 7.25
C LEU A 126 25.29 7.01 6.40
N ARG A 127 24.85 8.23 6.04
CA ARG A 127 25.67 9.22 5.32
C ARG A 127 26.85 9.70 6.17
N LYS A 128 26.65 9.96 7.47
CA LYS A 128 27.71 10.40 8.40
C LYS A 128 28.78 9.33 8.57
N VAL A 129 28.37 8.07 8.82
CA VAL A 129 29.28 6.93 8.95
C VAL A 129 30.11 6.72 7.68
N HIS A 130 29.48 6.89 6.50
CA HIS A 130 30.17 6.79 5.22
C HIS A 130 31.28 7.82 5.07
N LYS A 131 31.00 9.08 5.39
CA LYS A 131 31.95 10.19 5.30
C LYS A 131 33.14 10.04 6.24
N THR A 132 32.93 9.49 7.44
CA THR A 132 33.99 9.31 8.44
C THR A 132 34.97 8.19 8.12
N ARG A 133 34.68 7.32 7.14
CA ARG A 133 35.50 6.16 6.79
C ARG A 133 36.40 6.37 5.55
N ASP A 134 36.61 7.63 5.13
CA ASP A 134 37.46 8.02 3.99
C ASP A 134 37.19 7.22 2.70
N ALA A 135 35.95 6.78 2.50
CA ALA A 135 35.54 6.09 1.28
C ALA A 135 35.29 7.13 0.18
N GLU A 136 36.35 7.58 -0.49
CA GLU A 136 36.23 8.39 -1.71
C GLU A 136 35.35 7.66 -2.74
N GLY A 137 34.22 8.28 -3.12
CA GLY A 137 33.41 7.87 -4.27
C GLY A 137 32.41 6.73 -4.05
N GLY A 138 32.14 6.30 -2.81
CA GLY A 138 31.17 5.25 -2.51
C GLY A 138 29.70 5.72 -2.35
N SER A 139 28.76 4.78 -2.43
CA SER A 139 27.38 5.01 -1.98
C SER A 139 27.26 4.62 -0.51
N PRO A 140 26.50 5.36 0.33
CA PRO A 140 26.20 4.93 1.70
C PRO A 140 25.59 3.53 1.81
N GLU A 141 25.02 3.01 0.72
CA GLU A 141 24.37 1.69 0.68
C GLU A 141 25.36 0.52 0.54
N THR A 142 26.62 0.75 0.11
CA THR A 142 27.63 -0.31 -0.08
C THR A 142 28.39 -0.65 1.19
N GLN A 143 28.08 0.02 2.31
CA GLN A 143 28.77 -0.14 3.58
C GLN A 143 28.47 -1.47 4.27
N TYR A 144 29.44 -1.90 5.07
CA TYR A 144 29.31 -3.00 6.02
C TYR A 144 29.50 -2.46 7.44
N LEU A 145 28.50 -2.68 8.28
CA LEU A 145 28.46 -2.15 9.65
C LEU A 145 28.68 -3.28 10.65
N ASN A 146 29.53 -3.01 11.65
CA ASN A 146 29.62 -3.85 12.85
C ASN A 146 28.42 -3.58 13.77
N ARG A 147 28.32 -4.36 14.85
CA ARG A 147 27.18 -4.33 15.77
C ARG A 147 26.94 -2.94 16.34
N GLU A 148 27.97 -2.32 16.89
CA GLU A 148 27.89 -1.04 17.59
C GLU A 148 27.45 0.07 16.63
N THR A 149 28.04 0.10 15.42
CA THR A 149 27.71 1.10 14.40
C THR A 149 26.30 0.88 13.83
N PHE A 150 25.90 -0.37 13.61
CA PHE A 150 24.55 -0.67 13.13
C PHE A 150 23.49 -0.22 14.13
N LYS A 151 23.68 -0.54 15.42
CA LYS A 151 22.77 -0.13 16.50
C LYS A 151 22.63 1.40 16.56
N SER A 152 23.75 2.14 16.59
CA SER A 152 23.71 3.60 16.67
C SER A 152 23.02 4.24 15.45
N VAL A 153 23.16 3.62 14.28
CA VAL A 153 22.55 4.09 13.04
C VAL A 153 21.03 3.91 13.04
N ILE A 154 20.51 2.77 13.50
CA ILE A 154 19.07 2.46 13.43
C ILE A 154 18.27 2.92 14.66
N GLN A 155 18.93 3.16 15.79
CA GLN A 155 18.30 3.45 17.08
C GLN A 155 17.26 4.59 17.01
N PRO A 156 17.49 5.72 16.33
CA PRO A 156 16.51 6.81 16.30
C PRO A 156 15.18 6.43 15.64
N ASN A 157 15.18 5.43 14.75
CA ASN A 157 13.99 5.00 14.01
C ASN A 157 13.60 3.54 14.32
N ILE A 158 14.12 2.98 15.42
CA ILE A 158 13.98 1.56 15.76
C ILE A 158 12.52 1.11 15.87
N VAL A 159 11.62 1.96 16.37
CA VAL A 159 10.21 1.60 16.56
C VAL A 159 9.55 1.25 15.23
N LEU A 160 9.72 2.09 14.20
CA LEU A 160 9.16 1.86 12.87
C LEU A 160 9.84 0.66 12.19
N ILE A 161 11.17 0.62 12.23
CA ILE A 161 11.97 -0.45 11.61
C ILE A 161 11.59 -1.81 12.20
N ALA A 162 11.53 -1.91 13.54
CA ALA A 162 11.18 -3.14 14.23
C ALA A 162 9.72 -3.53 13.98
N ARG A 163 8.77 -2.58 13.85
CA ARG A 163 7.39 -2.90 13.45
C ARG A 163 7.33 -3.47 12.04
N ALA A 164 8.09 -2.90 11.10
CA ALA A 164 8.17 -3.37 9.72
C ALA A 164 8.66 -4.81 9.63
N PHE A 165 9.79 -5.13 10.29
CA PHE A 165 10.36 -6.48 10.27
C PHE A 165 9.58 -7.50 11.12
N ARG A 166 8.77 -7.04 12.09
CA ARG A 166 7.88 -7.91 12.87
C ARG A 166 6.53 -8.15 12.22
N HIS A 167 6.31 -7.70 10.98
CA HIS A 167 5.02 -7.83 10.30
C HIS A 167 3.87 -7.15 11.07
N GLN A 168 4.15 -6.04 11.75
CA GLN A 168 3.21 -5.26 12.55
C GLN A 168 2.74 -3.98 11.83
N LEU A 169 2.88 -3.95 10.50
CA LEU A 169 2.26 -2.96 9.64
C LEU A 169 0.90 -3.49 9.17
N VAL A 170 0.01 -2.59 8.78
CA VAL A 170 -1.38 -2.87 8.38
C VAL A 170 -1.48 -3.91 7.25
N ILE A 171 -0.50 -3.95 6.34
CA ILE A 171 -0.33 -5.05 5.38
C ILE A 171 0.96 -5.81 5.74
N PRO A 172 0.86 -6.95 6.46
CA PRO A 172 2.01 -7.74 6.89
C PRO A 172 2.85 -8.26 5.72
N ASP A 173 2.22 -8.85 4.71
CA ASP A 173 2.89 -9.32 3.48
C ASP A 173 2.70 -8.29 2.37
N PHE A 174 3.43 -7.19 2.48
CA PHE A 174 3.36 -6.11 1.50
C PHE A 174 3.86 -6.53 0.12
N LEU A 175 4.90 -7.37 0.08
CA LEU A 175 5.47 -7.81 -1.19
C LEU A 175 4.50 -8.73 -1.95
N GLY A 176 3.86 -9.69 -1.27
CA GLY A 176 2.80 -10.52 -1.85
C GLY A 176 1.66 -9.65 -2.37
N PHE A 177 1.14 -8.77 -1.53
CA PHE A 177 0.09 -7.82 -1.89
C PHE A 177 0.43 -7.00 -3.15
N THR A 178 1.65 -6.46 -3.25
CA THR A 178 2.04 -5.65 -4.43
C THR A 178 2.13 -6.46 -5.72
N LYS A 179 2.36 -7.78 -5.66
CA LYS A 179 2.32 -8.64 -6.85
C LYS A 179 0.90 -8.80 -7.37
N ASP A 180 -0.06 -8.94 -6.48
CA ASP A 180 -1.48 -9.00 -6.86
C ASP A 180 -1.92 -7.67 -7.48
N ILE A 181 -1.48 -6.54 -6.89
CA ILE A 181 -1.73 -5.20 -7.45
C ILE A 181 -1.07 -5.05 -8.83
N GLU A 182 0.13 -5.58 -9.04
CA GLU A 182 0.80 -5.55 -10.34
C GLU A 182 0.03 -6.37 -11.40
N GLU A 183 -0.48 -7.56 -11.05
CA GLU A 183 -1.31 -8.35 -11.96
C GLU A 183 -2.58 -7.58 -12.37
N LEU A 184 -3.27 -6.95 -11.40
CA LEU A 184 -4.43 -6.11 -11.66
C LEU A 184 -4.07 -4.91 -12.55
N PHE A 185 -2.93 -4.27 -12.29
CA PHE A 185 -2.46 -3.14 -13.09
C PHE A 185 -2.33 -3.51 -14.57
N TRP A 186 -1.68 -4.64 -14.87
CA TRP A 186 -1.49 -5.10 -16.25
C TRP A 186 -2.79 -5.58 -16.90
N LYS A 187 -3.69 -6.20 -16.12
CA LYS A 187 -5.03 -6.57 -16.60
C LYS A 187 -5.87 -5.36 -16.97
N CYS A 188 -5.82 -4.28 -16.18
CA CYS A 188 -6.56 -3.06 -16.46
C CYS A 188 -5.92 -2.23 -17.58
N LYS A 189 -4.58 -2.23 -17.71
CA LYS A 189 -3.86 -1.48 -18.74
C LYS A 189 -4.25 -1.89 -20.18
N SER A 190 -4.71 -3.11 -20.38
CA SER A 190 -5.14 -3.58 -21.71
C SER A 190 -6.44 -2.94 -22.20
N ASN A 191 -7.19 -2.27 -21.31
CA ASN A 191 -8.36 -1.50 -21.70
C ASN A 191 -7.92 -0.14 -22.28
N THR A 192 -8.11 0.03 -23.59
CA THR A 192 -7.80 1.27 -24.32
C THR A 192 -9.05 2.05 -24.73
N ASP A 193 -10.20 1.74 -24.13
CA ASP A 193 -11.45 2.46 -24.37
C ASP A 193 -11.45 3.86 -23.71
N GLY A 194 -12.42 4.68 -24.09
CA GLY A 194 -12.61 6.03 -23.56
C GLY A 194 -12.07 7.12 -24.49
N LYS A 195 -12.21 8.37 -24.06
CA LYS A 195 -11.71 9.55 -24.78
C LYS A 195 -11.13 10.54 -23.79
N VAL A 196 -9.97 11.09 -24.15
CA VAL A 196 -9.37 12.19 -23.39
C VAL A 196 -10.33 13.38 -23.36
N ALA A 197 -10.51 13.98 -22.18
CA ALA A 197 -11.31 15.18 -22.02
C ALA A 197 -10.75 16.33 -22.86
N SER A 198 -11.58 16.90 -23.73
CA SER A 198 -11.14 17.87 -24.74
C SER A 198 -11.82 19.24 -24.65
N TYR A 199 -12.65 19.47 -23.62
CA TYR A 199 -13.34 20.75 -23.43
C TYR A 199 -12.40 21.91 -23.01
N ILE A 200 -11.19 21.59 -22.53
CA ILE A 200 -10.11 22.56 -22.26
C ILE A 200 -8.84 22.11 -23.00
N PRO A 201 -8.11 23.01 -23.72
CA PRO A 201 -6.94 22.65 -24.53
C PRO A 201 -5.82 21.91 -23.78
N GLN A 202 -5.63 22.22 -22.51
CA GLN A 202 -4.61 21.62 -21.65
C GLN A 202 -4.89 20.13 -21.41
N LEU A 203 -6.16 19.74 -21.27
CA LEU A 203 -6.56 18.33 -21.10
C LEU A 203 -6.45 17.55 -22.41
N ALA A 204 -6.79 18.20 -23.54
CA ALA A 204 -6.70 17.59 -24.87
C ALA A 204 -5.28 17.18 -25.29
N ARG A 205 -4.25 17.73 -24.63
CA ARG A 205 -2.83 17.46 -24.91
C ARG A 205 -2.27 16.27 -24.12
N VAL A 206 -3.03 15.69 -23.20
CA VAL A 206 -2.57 14.56 -22.39
C VAL A 206 -2.47 13.31 -23.26
N ASN A 207 -1.39 12.55 -23.11
CA ASN A 207 -1.21 11.29 -23.82
C ASN A 207 -2.24 10.25 -23.32
N PRO A 208 -3.11 9.70 -24.19
CA PRO A 208 -4.08 8.67 -23.81
C PRO A 208 -3.45 7.38 -23.30
N ASP A 209 -2.17 7.11 -23.63
CA ASP A 209 -1.47 5.89 -23.23
C ASP A 209 -0.89 5.96 -21.81
N TYR A 210 -0.98 7.11 -21.13
CA TYR A 210 -0.52 7.23 -19.75
C TYR A 210 -1.38 6.42 -18.80
N TRP A 211 -0.74 5.50 -18.08
CA TRP A 211 -1.40 4.64 -17.10
C TRP A 211 -0.48 4.45 -15.87
N GLY A 212 -0.91 5.00 -14.75
CA GLY A 212 -0.14 5.02 -13.50
C GLY A 212 -0.98 4.59 -12.31
N LEU A 213 -0.36 3.82 -11.41
CA LEU A 213 -0.95 3.42 -10.14
C LEU A 213 0.04 3.76 -9.01
N SER A 214 -0.47 4.34 -7.93
CA SER A 214 0.29 4.54 -6.70
C SER A 214 -0.59 4.23 -5.49
N LEU A 215 -0.02 3.55 -4.50
CA LEU A 215 -0.67 3.23 -3.24
C LEU A 215 0.19 3.66 -2.06
N CYS A 216 -0.48 4.05 -0.97
CA CYS A 216 0.11 4.38 0.31
C CYS A 216 -0.82 3.88 1.41
N THR A 217 -0.33 3.02 2.29
CA THR A 217 -1.11 2.55 3.45
C THR A 217 -1.07 3.56 4.59
N VAL A 218 -1.94 3.39 5.59
CA VAL A 218 -1.95 4.22 6.82
C VAL A 218 -0.64 4.13 7.61
N ASP A 219 0.10 3.02 7.48
CA ASP A 219 1.43 2.86 8.07
C ASP A 219 2.56 3.41 7.19
N GLY A 220 2.24 3.98 6.03
CA GLY A 220 3.20 4.56 5.08
C GLY A 220 3.89 3.56 4.16
N GLN A 221 3.34 2.35 4.01
CA GLN A 221 3.84 1.39 3.02
C GLN A 221 3.46 1.85 1.61
N ARG A 222 4.42 1.92 0.69
CA ARG A 222 4.24 2.57 -0.61
C ARG A 222 4.71 1.74 -1.80
N PHE A 223 3.84 1.62 -2.80
CA PHE A 223 4.12 0.98 -4.09
C PHE A 223 3.59 1.85 -5.23
N SER A 224 4.32 1.88 -6.35
CA SER A 224 3.94 2.66 -7.52
C SER A 224 4.43 1.94 -8.77
N ILE A 225 3.63 1.95 -9.84
CA ILE A 225 3.91 1.30 -11.12
C ILE A 225 3.34 2.14 -12.27
N GLY A 226 3.95 2.06 -13.46
CA GLY A 226 3.56 2.85 -14.62
C GLY A 226 3.90 4.34 -14.50
N ASP A 227 3.09 5.18 -15.14
CA ASP A 227 3.28 6.64 -15.28
C ASP A 227 2.93 7.43 -14.00
N SER A 228 3.15 6.83 -12.83
CA SER A 228 2.81 7.36 -11.50
C SER A 228 3.50 8.67 -11.11
N ASN A 229 4.53 9.10 -11.84
CA ASN A 229 5.23 10.37 -11.61
C ASN A 229 4.87 11.46 -12.64
N VAL A 230 3.98 11.17 -13.59
CA VAL A 230 3.50 12.17 -14.54
C VAL A 230 2.50 13.09 -13.82
N PRO A 231 2.79 14.40 -13.72
CA PRO A 231 1.89 15.32 -13.04
C PRO A 231 0.61 15.55 -13.87
N PHE A 232 -0.53 15.64 -13.19
CA PHE A 232 -1.81 16.01 -13.78
C PHE A 232 -2.64 16.85 -12.79
N THR A 233 -3.64 17.57 -13.28
CA THR A 233 -4.53 18.39 -12.45
C THR A 233 -5.49 17.52 -11.64
N LEU A 234 -5.73 17.85 -10.36
CA LEU A 234 -6.64 17.07 -9.49
C LEU A 234 -8.10 17.04 -9.96
N GLN A 235 -8.57 18.08 -10.65
CA GLN A 235 -9.97 18.19 -11.08
C GLN A 235 -10.94 17.95 -9.91
N SER A 236 -12.05 17.24 -10.11
CA SER A 236 -13.03 16.99 -9.02
C SER A 236 -12.49 16.19 -7.85
N CYS A 237 -11.34 15.50 -7.98
CA CYS A 237 -10.70 14.84 -6.83
C CYS A 237 -10.27 15.83 -5.74
N SER A 238 -10.23 17.14 -6.03
CA SER A 238 -10.00 18.19 -5.03
C SER A 238 -11.19 18.46 -4.10
N LYS A 239 -12.43 18.14 -4.52
CA LYS A 239 -13.65 18.51 -3.77
C LYS A 239 -13.69 17.91 -2.35
N PRO A 240 -13.40 16.61 -2.12
CA PRO A 240 -13.39 16.05 -0.78
C PRO A 240 -12.32 16.69 0.13
N LEU A 241 -11.18 17.08 -0.44
CA LEU A 241 -10.11 17.75 0.30
C LEU A 241 -10.54 19.15 0.75
N THR A 242 -11.13 19.93 -0.17
CA THR A 242 -11.67 21.26 0.14
C THR A 242 -12.77 21.17 1.19
N TYR A 243 -13.64 20.16 1.10
CA TYR A 243 -14.70 19.91 2.07
C TYR A 243 -14.13 19.57 3.45
N ALA A 244 -13.14 18.68 3.54
CA ALA A 244 -12.48 18.37 4.81
C ALA A 244 -11.82 19.60 5.46
N ILE A 245 -11.18 20.46 4.66
CA ILE A 245 -10.60 21.73 5.16
C ILE A 245 -11.70 22.66 5.70
N ALA A 246 -12.82 22.78 4.99
CA ALA A 246 -13.94 23.61 5.44
C ALA A 246 -14.54 23.08 6.75
N LEU A 247 -14.72 21.76 6.87
CA LEU A 247 -15.20 21.14 8.11
C LEU A 247 -14.24 21.39 9.28
N GLU A 248 -12.93 21.25 9.07
CA GLU A 248 -11.91 21.48 10.11
C GLU A 248 -11.90 22.94 10.58
N GLN A 249 -12.07 23.90 9.66
CA GLN A 249 -11.98 25.32 9.98
C GLN A 249 -13.27 25.93 10.52
N LEU A 250 -14.43 25.46 10.05
CA LEU A 250 -15.73 26.11 10.30
C LEU A 250 -16.69 25.23 11.10
N GLY A 251 -16.38 23.94 11.26
CA GLY A 251 -17.27 22.97 11.88
C GLY A 251 -18.38 22.51 10.95
N ALA A 252 -18.88 21.30 11.22
CA ALA A 252 -19.93 20.67 10.43
C ALA A 252 -21.23 21.49 10.42
N ASP A 253 -21.62 22.03 11.57
CA ASP A 253 -22.89 22.77 11.71
C ASP A 253 -22.97 23.98 10.78
N LEU A 254 -21.88 24.74 10.64
CA LEU A 254 -21.85 25.91 9.76
C LEU A 254 -21.75 25.49 8.30
N VAL A 255 -20.86 24.56 7.96
CA VAL A 255 -20.68 24.08 6.57
C VAL A 255 -21.99 23.53 6.02
N HIS A 256 -22.71 22.74 6.82
CA HIS A 256 -23.96 22.13 6.39
C HIS A 256 -25.17 23.06 6.39
N GLN A 257 -25.02 24.33 6.75
CA GLN A 257 -26.00 25.34 6.39
C GLN A 257 -25.96 25.66 4.88
N TYR A 258 -24.84 25.39 4.20
CA TYR A 258 -24.64 25.75 2.79
C TYR A 258 -24.64 24.58 1.82
N ILE A 259 -24.24 23.38 2.28
CA ILE A 259 -24.16 22.17 1.44
C ILE A 259 -24.84 20.96 2.08
N GLY A 260 -25.49 20.15 1.25
CA GLY A 260 -26.18 18.92 1.65
C GLY A 260 -25.22 17.79 2.05
N GLN A 261 -25.78 16.72 2.62
CA GLN A 261 -25.07 15.50 3.01
C GLN A 261 -25.53 14.27 2.24
N GLU A 262 -26.71 14.33 1.64
CA GLU A 262 -27.31 13.21 0.94
C GLU A 262 -26.91 13.21 -0.53
N PRO A 263 -26.66 12.02 -1.12
CA PRO A 263 -26.47 11.94 -2.55
C PRO A 263 -27.75 12.40 -3.26
N SER A 264 -27.60 13.16 -4.34
CA SER A 264 -28.75 13.68 -5.10
C SER A 264 -29.60 12.59 -5.75
N GLY A 265 -29.05 11.38 -5.95
CA GLY A 265 -29.70 10.29 -6.67
C GLY A 265 -29.97 10.58 -8.14
N ARG A 266 -29.38 11.65 -8.70
CA ARG A 266 -29.64 12.17 -10.05
C ARG A 266 -28.35 12.53 -10.77
N ASN A 267 -28.45 12.72 -12.10
CA ASN A 267 -27.31 13.05 -12.94
C ASN A 267 -26.63 14.35 -12.51
N PHE A 268 -25.30 14.37 -12.52
CA PHE A 268 -24.45 15.46 -12.02
C PHE A 268 -24.70 16.83 -12.69
N ASN A 269 -25.28 16.85 -13.89
CA ASN A 269 -25.53 18.07 -14.67
C ASN A 269 -26.89 18.72 -14.42
N GLU A 270 -27.67 18.22 -13.47
CA GLU A 270 -28.93 18.86 -13.06
C GLU A 270 -28.67 19.95 -12.02
N LEU A 271 -28.98 21.21 -12.36
CA LEU A 271 -29.02 22.32 -11.41
C LEU A 271 -30.23 22.15 -10.49
N VAL A 272 -30.08 21.43 -9.39
CA VAL A 272 -31.16 21.16 -8.45
C VAL A 272 -30.65 21.29 -7.03
N LEU A 273 -31.40 22.04 -6.22
CA LEU A 273 -31.20 22.14 -4.79
C LEU A 273 -31.97 21.02 -4.09
N ASP A 274 -31.47 20.54 -2.96
CA ASP A 274 -32.20 19.65 -2.06
C ASP A 274 -33.49 20.32 -1.53
N TYR A 275 -34.29 19.58 -0.78
CA TYR A 275 -35.55 20.08 -0.21
C TYR A 275 -35.35 21.28 0.75
N ASN A 276 -34.12 21.55 1.18
CA ASN A 276 -33.72 22.69 2.00
C ASN A 276 -33.04 23.81 1.19
N SER A 277 -33.12 23.78 -0.15
CA SER A 277 -32.48 24.75 -1.03
C SER A 277 -30.94 24.76 -0.97
N LYS A 278 -30.31 23.63 -0.68
CA LYS A 278 -28.83 23.46 -0.66
C LYS A 278 -28.36 22.62 -1.85
N ASN A 279 -27.14 22.88 -2.33
CA ASN A 279 -26.48 22.03 -3.34
C ASN A 279 -25.80 20.82 -2.70
#